data_AF-A0A963B763-F1
#
_entry.id   AF-A0A963B763-F1
#
_cell.length_a   1.000
_cell.length_b   1.000
_cell.length_c   1.000
_cell.angle_alpha   90.00
_cell.angle_beta   90.00
_cell.angle_gamma   90.00
#
_symmetry.space_group_name_H-M   'P 1'
#
loop_
_entity.id
_entity.type
_entity.pdbx_description
1 polymer ?
#
loop_
_entity_poly.entity_id
_entity_poly.type
_entity_poly.pdbx_seq_one_letter_code
_entity_poly.pdbx_strand_id
1 'polypeptide(L)'
;HHPALSYLFAPDYVGSASQSPRADEGVRDAFRELEVALWQLEMREAVTPEFLWASLAPFLADPSGNSHRSELNIEKLWNAGLPLRGCLGLLEFRAFRMPHSPRRALAVALLLRSVVAMLVQHDRVQGLCDWGDELHDRFALPYYLRRDLGSVLADLEHTDFGLDPSIAGELFDDTYRSRWSVDFAGCRLEIEQAIEFWPLVGDVASQERGGSRLVDSSTLRLQISLRRSGEESVALDGWQLRSGDYALPLMAEEEGELRLMGLRYRDFLPWRGLHPAIKPMGPVVLTLCHPGREEAVELSLHGWQPDGLPYNGLPGGLDEAVQRRTERLRSRIVNYADLPPVKSPPGDVLSGFNLDLRRLKAVSRGRNT
;
A
#
# COMPACT_ATOMS: atom_id res chain seq x y z
N HIS A 1 -3.75 16.41 -3.86
CA HIS A 1 -4.50 15.25 -3.33
C HIS A 1 -3.74 13.98 -3.64
N HIS A 2 -2.83 13.54 -2.76
CA HIS A 2 -1.84 12.51 -3.13
C HIS A 2 -1.70 11.44 -2.05
N PRO A 3 -2.38 10.29 -2.17
CA PRO A 3 -2.22 9.15 -1.26
C PRO A 3 -0.76 8.67 -1.13
N ALA A 4 0.11 8.93 -2.11
CA ALA A 4 1.54 8.64 -2.02
C ALA A 4 2.23 9.32 -0.84
N LEU A 5 1.84 10.56 -0.50
CA LEU A 5 2.42 11.28 0.64
C LEU A 5 2.07 10.63 1.98
N SER A 6 0.97 9.87 2.03
CA SER A 6 0.53 9.12 3.21
C SER A 6 1.10 7.72 3.25
N TYR A 7 1.11 7.01 2.12
CA TYR A 7 1.26 5.56 2.11
C TYR A 7 2.64 5.08 1.65
N LEU A 8 3.31 5.83 0.76
CA LEU A 8 4.58 5.37 0.19
C LEU A 8 5.69 5.31 1.25
N PHE A 9 5.65 6.26 2.19
CA PHE A 9 6.61 6.41 3.29
C PHE A 9 6.09 5.87 4.62
N ALA A 10 4.89 5.32 4.66
CA ALA A 10 4.30 4.80 5.89
C ALA A 10 5.02 3.54 6.41
N PRO A 11 4.86 3.24 7.71
CA PRO A 11 5.10 1.91 8.25
C PRO A 11 4.22 0.85 7.56
N ASP A 12 4.49 -0.43 7.83
CA ASP A 12 3.77 -1.54 7.21
C ASP A 12 2.28 -1.61 7.62
N TYR A 13 1.90 -0.87 8.67
CA TYR A 13 0.52 -0.79 9.16
C TYR A 13 -0.09 0.60 8.91
N VAL A 14 -1.03 0.66 7.98
CA VAL A 14 -1.84 1.84 7.64
C VAL A 14 -3.33 1.52 7.74
N GLY A 15 -4.17 2.55 7.59
CA GLY A 15 -5.63 2.44 7.69
C GLY A 15 -6.21 3.19 8.87
N SER A 16 -7.54 3.17 8.95
CA SER A 16 -8.35 3.89 9.95
C SER A 16 -7.95 3.61 11.40
N ALA A 17 -7.50 2.39 11.72
CA ALA A 17 -7.11 2.01 13.06
C ALA A 17 -5.60 2.20 13.35
N SER A 18 -4.84 2.74 12.39
CA SER A 18 -3.37 2.81 12.44
C SER A 18 -2.83 3.84 13.43
N GLN A 19 -1.52 4.10 13.39
CA GLN A 19 -0.88 5.15 14.20
C GLN A 19 -0.94 6.52 13.52
N SER A 20 -1.42 6.56 12.28
CA SER A 20 -1.51 7.76 11.47
C SER A 20 -2.61 7.65 10.39
N PRO A 21 -3.87 7.27 10.69
CA PRO A 21 -4.98 7.37 9.75
C PRO A 21 -5.09 8.73 9.08
N ARG A 22 -5.49 8.68 7.81
CA ARG A 22 -5.93 9.85 7.06
C ARG A 22 -7.35 10.26 7.49
N ALA A 23 -7.72 11.50 7.22
CA ALA A 23 -9.06 12.01 7.54
C ALA A 23 -10.18 11.30 6.75
N ASP A 24 -9.89 10.81 5.54
CA ASP A 24 -10.82 10.07 4.66
C ASP A 24 -10.91 8.57 4.98
N GLU A 25 -10.14 8.06 5.94
CA GLU A 25 -10.23 6.65 6.40
C GLU A 25 -11.18 6.47 7.59
N GLY A 26 -11.67 7.56 8.17
CA GLY A 26 -12.59 7.55 9.29
C GLY A 26 -14.04 7.26 8.86
N VAL A 27 -14.98 7.72 9.68
CA VAL A 27 -16.41 7.66 9.34
C VAL A 27 -16.68 8.59 8.15
N ARG A 28 -17.31 8.08 7.10
CA ARG A 28 -17.65 8.85 5.87
C ARG A 28 -18.33 10.19 6.15
N ASP A 29 -19.23 10.23 7.12
CA ASP A 29 -19.94 11.46 7.50
C ASP A 29 -18.99 12.53 8.04
N ALA A 30 -17.97 12.14 8.82
CA ALA A 30 -16.97 13.08 9.32
C ALA A 30 -16.14 13.71 8.19
N PHE A 31 -15.82 12.94 7.14
CA PHE A 31 -15.10 13.48 5.98
C PHE A 31 -15.95 14.48 5.18
N ARG A 32 -17.27 14.25 5.07
CA ARG A 32 -18.20 15.22 4.46
C ARG A 32 -18.32 16.50 5.30
N GLU A 33 -18.38 16.38 6.62
CA GLU A 33 -18.41 17.55 7.50
C GLU A 33 -17.09 18.34 7.48
N LEU A 34 -15.95 17.70 7.19
CA LEU A 34 -14.68 18.39 6.97
C LEU A 34 -14.75 19.33 5.74
N GLU A 35 -15.47 18.96 4.68
CA GLU A 35 -15.69 19.87 3.53
C GLU A 35 -16.41 21.15 3.96
N VAL A 36 -17.40 21.04 4.84
CA VAL A 36 -18.12 22.20 5.41
C VAL A 36 -17.17 23.05 6.25
N ALA A 37 -16.32 22.43 7.08
CA ALA A 37 -15.34 23.16 7.88
C ALA A 37 -14.33 23.92 7.02
N LEU A 38 -13.83 23.30 5.94
CA LEU A 38 -12.93 23.95 4.97
C LEU A 38 -13.61 25.10 4.24
N TRP A 39 -14.86 24.91 3.80
CA TRP A 39 -15.65 25.98 3.19
C TRP A 39 -15.85 27.17 4.14
N GLN A 40 -16.13 26.94 5.43
CA GLN A 40 -16.24 28.01 6.42
C GLN A 40 -14.93 28.76 6.66
N LEU A 41 -13.79 28.05 6.59
CA LEU A 41 -12.46 28.67 6.69
C LEU A 41 -12.18 29.56 5.48
N GLU A 42 -12.52 29.11 4.27
CA GLU A 42 -12.31 29.86 3.03
C GLU A 42 -13.18 31.13 2.93
N MET A 43 -14.41 31.10 3.45
CA MET A 43 -15.32 32.26 3.42
C MET A 43 -14.94 33.38 4.41
N ARG A 44 -13.92 33.18 5.25
CA ARG A 44 -13.50 34.16 6.25
C ARG A 44 -12.36 35.03 5.73
N GLU A 45 -12.53 36.34 5.82
CA GLU A 45 -11.47 37.31 5.49
C GLU A 45 -10.25 37.18 6.41
N ALA A 46 -10.47 36.82 7.68
CA ALA A 46 -9.40 36.59 8.66
C ALA A 46 -9.68 35.32 9.48
N VAL A 47 -8.72 34.41 9.46
CA VAL A 47 -8.74 33.17 10.23
C VAL A 47 -7.81 33.32 11.44
N THR A 48 -8.36 33.32 12.65
CA THR A 48 -7.52 33.31 13.85
C THR A 48 -6.97 31.91 14.09
N PRO A 49 -5.78 31.76 14.71
CA PRO A 49 -5.22 30.46 15.02
C PRO A 49 -6.15 29.57 15.86
N GLU A 50 -6.90 30.14 16.81
CA GLU A 50 -7.89 29.42 17.61
C GLU A 50 -9.01 28.85 16.75
N PHE A 51 -9.52 29.65 15.80
CA PHE A 51 -10.58 29.22 14.90
C PHE A 51 -10.08 28.13 13.95
N LEU A 52 -8.88 28.31 13.36
CA LEU A 52 -8.26 27.30 12.49
C LEU A 52 -8.14 25.95 13.20
N TRP A 53 -7.59 25.94 14.42
CA TRP A 53 -7.44 24.72 15.20
C TRP A 53 -8.81 24.11 15.54
N ALA A 54 -9.75 24.88 16.07
CA ALA A 54 -11.07 24.38 16.45
C ALA A 54 -11.87 23.82 15.27
N SER A 55 -11.70 24.39 14.07
CA SER A 55 -12.35 23.95 12.84
C SER A 55 -11.80 22.63 12.30
N LEU A 56 -10.49 22.37 12.45
CA LEU A 56 -9.84 21.20 11.84
C LEU A 56 -9.57 20.06 12.81
N ALA A 57 -9.28 20.36 14.08
CA ALA A 57 -8.87 19.36 15.07
C ALA A 57 -9.83 18.17 15.22
N PRO A 58 -11.18 18.34 15.19
CA PRO A 58 -12.10 17.21 15.30
C PRO A 58 -11.97 16.17 14.18
N PHE A 59 -11.48 16.57 13.00
CA PHE A 59 -11.34 15.71 11.82
C PHE A 59 -9.94 15.10 11.70
N LEU A 60 -8.98 15.63 12.46
CA LEU A 60 -7.58 15.21 12.47
C LEU A 60 -7.31 14.32 13.68
N ALA A 61 -8.04 13.21 13.75
CA ALA A 61 -7.96 12.24 14.82
C ALA A 61 -8.27 10.83 14.29
N ASP A 62 -7.90 9.82 15.06
CA ASP A 62 -8.32 8.46 14.76
C ASP A 62 -9.79 8.20 15.18
N PRO A 63 -10.36 7.00 14.91
CA PRO A 63 -11.75 6.69 15.25
C PRO A 63 -12.09 6.74 16.76
N SER A 64 -11.09 6.84 17.64
CA SER A 64 -11.29 7.04 19.09
C SER A 64 -11.32 8.52 19.50
N GLY A 65 -11.07 9.43 18.56
CA GLY A 65 -10.87 10.86 18.81
C GLY A 65 -9.45 11.20 19.26
N ASN A 66 -8.47 10.32 19.09
CA ASN A 66 -7.08 10.57 19.50
C ASN A 66 -6.31 11.29 18.39
N SER A 67 -6.08 12.58 18.55
CA SER A 67 -5.32 13.40 17.59
C SER A 67 -3.85 13.04 17.52
N HIS A 68 -3.24 12.44 18.56
CA HIS A 68 -1.85 11.95 18.48
C HIS A 68 -1.67 10.80 17.47
N ARG A 69 -2.76 10.24 16.98
CA ARG A 69 -2.77 9.15 16.01
C ARG A 69 -3.28 9.60 14.65
N SER A 70 -3.40 10.88 14.37
CA SER A 70 -3.70 11.35 13.02
C SER A 70 -2.45 11.35 12.13
N GLU A 71 -2.64 11.26 10.82
CA GLU A 71 -1.58 11.55 9.85
C GLU A 71 -1.02 12.96 9.99
N LEU A 72 -1.91 13.95 10.11
CA LEU A 72 -1.60 15.36 10.29
C LEU A 72 -2.04 15.79 11.68
N ASN A 73 -1.10 16.13 12.55
CA ASN A 73 -1.40 16.59 13.89
C ASN A 73 -1.15 18.09 14.04
N ILE A 74 -2.18 18.80 14.53
CA ILE A 74 -2.17 20.24 14.76
C ILE A 74 -2.37 20.60 16.24
N GLU A 75 -2.22 19.65 17.17
CA GLU A 75 -2.36 19.91 18.61
C GLU A 75 -1.40 20.99 19.09
N LYS A 76 -0.19 21.00 18.54
CA LYS A 76 0.87 21.95 18.87
C LYS A 76 0.85 23.19 17.99
N LEU A 77 -0.09 23.28 17.05
CA LEU A 77 -0.29 24.48 16.24
C LEU A 77 -0.92 25.56 17.11
N TRP A 78 -2.14 25.28 17.61
CA TRP A 78 -2.88 26.21 18.46
C TRP A 78 -3.97 25.57 19.37
N ASN A 79 -3.66 24.50 20.12
CA ASN A 79 -4.57 23.98 21.14
C ASN A 79 -4.42 24.74 22.48
N ALA A 80 -5.25 25.75 22.74
CA ALA A 80 -5.22 26.49 24.00
C ALA A 80 -5.51 25.62 25.26
N GLY A 81 -6.13 24.46 25.08
CA GLY A 81 -6.39 23.48 26.14
C GLY A 81 -5.20 22.60 26.51
N LEU A 82 -4.09 22.65 25.74
CA LEU A 82 -2.87 21.88 26.00
C LEU A 82 -1.80 22.77 26.66
N PRO A 83 -1.62 22.70 28.00
CA PRO A 83 -0.75 23.62 28.72
C PRO A 83 0.70 23.55 28.24
N LEU A 84 1.34 24.71 28.09
CA LEU A 84 2.75 24.91 27.69
C LEU A 84 3.14 24.40 26.29
N ARG A 85 2.30 23.62 25.61
CA ARG A 85 2.67 22.92 24.36
C ARG A 85 1.69 23.11 23.21
N GLY A 86 0.52 23.69 23.44
CA GLY A 86 -0.53 23.81 22.43
C GLY A 86 -0.35 24.91 21.39
N CYS A 87 0.33 26.01 21.73
CA CYS A 87 0.50 27.18 20.86
C CYS A 87 1.96 27.35 20.42
N LEU A 88 2.56 26.30 19.86
CA LEU A 88 3.96 26.32 19.41
C LEU A 88 4.12 26.64 17.92
N GLY A 89 3.02 26.76 17.18
CA GLY A 89 3.06 26.96 15.73
C GLY A 89 3.54 25.71 14.96
N LEU A 90 3.41 24.52 15.56
CA LEU A 90 3.93 23.27 15.00
C LEU A 90 2.83 22.45 14.31
N LEU A 91 3.12 22.01 13.09
CA LEU A 91 2.40 20.97 12.35
C LEU A 91 3.26 19.70 12.32
N GLU A 92 2.69 18.55 12.67
CA GLU A 92 3.40 17.27 12.64
C GLU A 92 2.83 16.34 11.57
N PHE A 93 3.68 15.89 10.65
CA PHE A 93 3.39 14.80 9.71
C PHE A 93 3.83 13.48 10.35
N ARG A 94 2.88 12.57 10.56
CA ARG A 94 3.08 11.36 11.38
C ARG A 94 3.05 10.05 10.59
N ALA A 95 2.63 10.08 9.32
CA ALA A 95 2.58 8.90 8.44
C ALA A 95 3.94 8.49 7.84
N PHE A 96 5.03 8.69 8.57
CA PHE A 96 6.39 8.41 8.09
C PHE A 96 7.08 7.36 8.95
N ARG A 97 7.55 6.28 8.32
CA ARG A 97 8.48 5.35 8.95
C ARG A 97 9.83 6.03 9.14
N MET A 98 10.59 5.54 10.12
CA MET A 98 11.99 5.91 10.26
C MET A 98 12.76 5.55 8.97
N PRO A 99 13.44 6.52 8.32
CA PRO A 99 14.24 6.25 7.14
C PRO A 99 15.41 5.32 7.45
N HIS A 100 15.77 4.46 6.49
CA HIS A 100 16.85 3.48 6.66
C HIS A 100 18.25 4.08 6.43
N SER A 101 18.34 5.31 5.91
CA SER A 101 19.59 6.04 5.69
C SER A 101 19.40 7.54 5.95
N PRO A 102 20.47 8.27 6.33
CA PRO A 102 20.43 9.74 6.42
C PRO A 102 20.10 10.41 5.08
N ARG A 103 20.50 9.79 3.96
CA ARG A 103 20.19 10.28 2.60
C ARG A 103 18.69 10.25 2.35
N ARG A 104 18.04 9.12 2.64
CA ARG A 104 16.58 8.96 2.54
C ARG A 104 15.85 9.94 3.46
N ALA A 105 16.36 10.14 4.67
CA ALA A 105 15.80 11.10 5.62
C ALA A 105 15.84 12.54 5.08
N LEU A 106 16.98 12.94 4.49
CA LEU A 106 17.12 14.25 3.84
C LEU A 106 16.17 14.38 2.65
N ALA A 107 16.05 13.36 1.81
CA ALA A 107 15.16 13.40 0.64
C ALA A 107 13.70 13.60 1.04
N VAL A 108 13.22 12.86 2.05
CA VAL A 108 11.86 13.04 2.60
C VAL A 108 11.67 14.42 3.20
N ALA A 109 12.66 14.93 3.95
CA ALA A 109 12.59 16.27 4.52
C ALA A 109 12.52 17.36 3.44
N LEU A 110 13.30 17.23 2.36
CA LEU A 110 13.27 18.15 1.23
C LEU A 110 11.95 18.09 0.46
N LEU A 111 11.38 16.89 0.27
CA LEU A 111 10.04 16.73 -0.29
C LEU A 111 9.00 17.51 0.52
N LEU A 112 8.94 17.27 1.83
CA LEU A 112 7.96 17.94 2.70
C LEU A 112 8.16 19.46 2.71
N ARG A 113 9.40 19.95 2.78
CA ARG A 113 9.69 21.39 2.75
C ARG A 113 9.30 22.02 1.42
N SER A 114 9.52 21.33 0.31
CA SER A 114 9.19 21.84 -1.03
C SER A 114 7.67 21.88 -1.22
N VAL A 115 6.95 20.85 -0.76
CA VAL A 115 5.48 20.85 -0.73
C VAL A 115 4.94 22.00 0.10
N VAL A 116 5.47 22.22 1.31
CA VAL A 116 5.03 23.36 2.16
C VAL A 116 5.34 24.70 1.49
N ALA A 117 6.53 24.87 0.90
CA ALA A 117 6.90 26.12 0.23
C ALA A 117 6.01 26.39 -1.00
N MET A 118 5.71 25.35 -1.79
CA MET A 118 4.74 25.40 -2.88
C MET A 118 3.36 25.84 -2.38
N LEU A 119 2.84 25.18 -1.34
CA LEU A 119 1.50 25.49 -0.80
C LEU A 119 1.39 26.91 -0.22
N VAL A 120 2.48 27.48 0.32
CA VAL A 120 2.49 28.87 0.83
C VAL A 120 2.33 29.90 -0.30
N GLN A 121 2.73 29.58 -1.53
CA GLN A 121 2.54 30.46 -2.69
C GLN A 121 1.15 30.34 -3.33
N HIS A 122 0.34 29.38 -2.89
CA HIS A 122 -0.99 29.13 -3.46
C HIS A 122 -2.07 29.78 -2.59
N ASP A 123 -2.74 30.80 -3.14
CA ASP A 123 -3.81 31.52 -2.45
C ASP A 123 -5.17 30.79 -2.48
N ARG A 124 -5.24 29.60 -3.11
CA ARG A 124 -6.48 28.82 -3.25
C ARG A 124 -6.29 27.38 -2.85
N VAL A 125 -7.20 26.91 -1.99
CA VAL A 125 -7.31 25.51 -1.62
C VAL A 125 -8.18 24.83 -2.67
N GLN A 126 -7.66 23.77 -3.30
CA GLN A 126 -8.52 22.89 -4.10
C GLN A 126 -9.43 22.09 -3.16
N GLY A 127 -10.70 21.89 -3.54
CA GLY A 127 -11.66 21.14 -2.73
C GLY A 127 -11.19 19.72 -2.44
N LEU A 128 -11.72 19.09 -1.38
CA LEU A 128 -11.32 17.73 -1.01
C LEU A 128 -11.55 16.73 -2.15
N CYS A 129 -10.67 15.74 -2.22
CA CYS A 129 -10.79 14.62 -3.14
C CYS A 129 -11.26 13.40 -2.35
N ASP A 130 -12.49 12.95 -2.59
CA ASP A 130 -13.01 11.70 -2.05
C ASP A 130 -12.57 10.54 -2.96
N TRP A 131 -11.51 9.85 -2.55
CA TRP A 131 -11.00 8.66 -3.23
C TRP A 131 -11.92 7.44 -3.08
N GLY A 132 -12.84 7.46 -2.12
CA GLY A 132 -13.70 6.33 -1.78
C GLY A 132 -12.94 5.02 -1.68
N ASP A 133 -13.45 3.98 -2.36
CA ASP A 133 -12.88 2.64 -2.30
C ASP A 133 -11.53 2.54 -3.03
N GLU A 134 -11.22 3.45 -3.97
CA GLU A 134 -9.91 3.45 -4.66
C GLU A 134 -8.75 3.68 -3.68
N LEU A 135 -8.98 4.36 -2.55
CA LEU A 135 -7.96 4.60 -1.54
C LEU A 135 -7.36 3.28 -1.00
N HIS A 136 -8.21 2.28 -0.73
CA HIS A 136 -7.80 0.97 -0.20
C HIS A 136 -7.70 -0.13 -1.26
N ASP A 137 -8.04 0.20 -2.51
CA ASP A 137 -8.00 -0.70 -3.66
C ASP A 137 -6.81 -0.37 -4.58
N ARG A 138 -6.85 0.79 -5.25
CA ARG A 138 -5.84 1.28 -6.19
C ARG A 138 -4.57 1.73 -5.48
N PHE A 139 -4.69 2.62 -4.52
CA PHE A 139 -3.54 3.23 -3.82
C PHE A 139 -2.92 2.30 -2.76
N ALA A 140 -3.41 1.07 -2.67
CA ALA A 140 -2.69 0.00 -2.00
C ALA A 140 -1.50 -0.53 -2.83
N LEU A 141 -1.54 -0.36 -4.15
CA LEU A 141 -0.59 -0.95 -5.07
C LEU A 141 0.61 0.01 -5.30
N PRO A 142 1.85 -0.46 -5.12
CA PRO A 142 3.05 0.37 -5.27
C PRO A 142 3.18 1.11 -6.60
N TYR A 143 2.70 0.55 -7.72
CA TYR A 143 2.72 1.21 -9.03
C TYR A 143 1.94 2.54 -9.00
N TYR A 144 0.71 2.54 -8.49
CA TYR A 144 -0.10 3.76 -8.45
C TYR A 144 0.43 4.78 -7.45
N LEU A 145 1.03 4.34 -6.34
CA LEU A 145 1.71 5.23 -5.39
C LEU A 145 2.95 5.89 -6.00
N ARG A 146 3.76 5.14 -6.77
CA ARG A 146 4.91 5.70 -7.48
C ARG A 146 4.46 6.69 -8.55
N ARG A 147 3.41 6.36 -9.31
CA ARG A 147 2.83 7.29 -10.29
C ARG A 147 2.31 8.57 -9.64
N ASP A 148 1.60 8.46 -8.53
CA ASP A 148 1.08 9.60 -7.76
C ASP A 148 2.21 10.47 -7.16
N LEU A 149 3.28 9.85 -6.65
CA LEU A 149 4.49 10.60 -6.26
C LEU A 149 5.12 11.33 -7.47
N GLY A 150 5.14 10.69 -8.64
CA GLY A 150 5.59 11.32 -9.88
C GLY A 150 4.80 12.60 -10.20
N SER A 151 3.48 12.57 -10.03
CA SER A 151 2.64 13.76 -10.17
C SER A 151 2.98 14.84 -9.15
N VAL A 152 3.22 14.49 -7.88
CA VAL A 152 3.67 15.46 -6.86
C VAL A 152 4.97 16.14 -7.27
N LEU A 153 5.95 15.36 -7.75
CA LEU A 153 7.24 15.91 -8.15
C LEU A 153 7.12 16.79 -9.39
N ALA A 154 6.24 16.42 -10.34
CA ALA A 154 5.93 17.27 -11.48
C ALA A 154 5.30 18.59 -11.02
N ASP A 155 4.32 18.58 -10.12
CA ASP A 155 3.70 19.82 -9.61
C ASP A 155 4.74 20.74 -8.93
N LEU A 156 5.68 20.17 -8.18
CA LEU A 156 6.81 20.91 -7.59
C LEU A 156 7.71 21.53 -8.67
N GLU A 157 8.03 20.79 -9.73
CA GLU A 157 8.83 21.29 -10.84
C GLU A 157 8.14 22.45 -11.58
N HIS A 158 6.83 22.36 -11.79
CA HIS A 158 6.03 23.41 -12.45
C HIS A 158 5.88 24.69 -11.61
N THR A 159 6.17 24.63 -10.31
CA THR A 159 6.00 25.73 -9.34
C THR A 159 7.33 26.26 -8.80
N ASP A 160 8.45 26.00 -9.50
CA ASP A 160 9.81 26.40 -9.13
C ASP A 160 10.31 25.83 -7.78
N PHE A 161 9.67 24.77 -7.28
CA PHE A 161 10.07 24.01 -6.08
C PHE A 161 10.55 22.59 -6.40
N GLY A 162 10.97 22.37 -7.66
CA GLY A 162 11.47 21.10 -8.14
C GLY A 162 12.64 20.57 -7.31
N LEU A 163 12.69 19.25 -7.16
CA LEU A 163 13.79 18.57 -6.49
C LEU A 163 14.84 18.13 -7.51
N ASP A 164 16.11 18.17 -7.11
CA ASP A 164 17.19 17.60 -7.92
C ASP A 164 16.90 16.13 -8.26
N PRO A 165 17.18 15.66 -9.50
CA PRO A 165 16.92 14.28 -9.90
C PRO A 165 17.53 13.21 -8.97
N SER A 166 18.66 13.50 -8.32
CA SER A 166 19.26 12.58 -7.34
C SER A 166 18.43 12.45 -6.06
N ILE A 167 17.76 13.53 -5.64
CA ILE A 167 16.82 13.53 -4.51
C ILE A 167 15.55 12.79 -4.90
N ALA A 168 15.00 13.08 -6.09
CA ALA A 168 13.84 12.38 -6.63
C ALA A 168 14.10 10.87 -6.74
N GLY A 169 15.28 10.47 -7.23
CA GLY A 169 15.69 9.06 -7.29
C GLY A 169 15.70 8.39 -5.92
N GLU A 170 16.22 9.06 -4.90
CA GLU A 170 16.16 8.58 -3.51
C GLU A 170 14.71 8.49 -3.00
N LEU A 171 13.79 9.35 -3.46
CA LEU A 171 12.37 9.27 -3.11
C LEU A 171 11.69 8.02 -3.64
N PHE A 172 12.11 7.55 -4.82
CA PHE A 172 11.62 6.32 -5.45
C PHE A 172 12.33 5.05 -4.98
N ASP A 173 13.46 5.16 -4.27
CA ASP A 173 14.18 3.99 -3.78
C ASP A 173 13.32 3.17 -2.80
N ASP A 174 12.97 1.97 -3.25
CA ASP A 174 12.15 0.99 -2.57
C ASP A 174 12.88 -0.35 -2.35
N THR A 175 14.21 -0.35 -2.41
CA THR A 175 15.07 -1.55 -2.24
C THR A 175 14.84 -2.31 -0.93
N TYR A 176 14.27 -1.64 0.08
CA TYR A 176 13.90 -2.24 1.35
C TYR A 176 12.59 -3.05 1.30
N ARG A 177 11.75 -2.86 0.28
CA ARG A 177 10.50 -3.62 0.08
C ARG A 177 10.81 -5.00 -0.49
N SER A 178 9.99 -5.99 -0.11
CA SER A 178 10.12 -7.33 -0.65
C SER A 178 9.66 -7.35 -2.10
N ARG A 179 10.58 -7.68 -3.01
CA ARG A 179 10.35 -7.81 -4.45
C ARG A 179 10.97 -9.12 -4.95
N TRP A 180 10.26 -9.78 -5.85
CA TRP A 180 10.70 -10.99 -6.54
C TRP A 180 10.39 -10.86 -8.03
N SER A 181 11.12 -11.58 -8.86
CA SER A 181 10.88 -11.57 -10.30
C SER A 181 11.37 -12.84 -10.97
N VAL A 182 10.73 -13.21 -12.07
CA VAL A 182 11.19 -14.26 -12.99
C VAL A 182 11.03 -13.77 -14.42
N ASP A 183 12.09 -13.96 -15.21
CA ASP A 183 12.03 -13.82 -16.66
C ASP A 183 11.62 -15.15 -17.29
N PHE A 184 10.62 -15.13 -18.17
CA PHE A 184 10.15 -16.29 -18.90
C PHE A 184 9.68 -15.87 -20.30
N ALA A 185 10.35 -16.41 -21.33
CA ALA A 185 9.92 -16.31 -22.73
C ALA A 185 9.56 -14.87 -23.18
N GLY A 186 10.47 -13.93 -22.93
CA GLY A 186 10.33 -12.53 -23.34
C GLY A 186 9.43 -11.68 -22.42
N CYS A 187 8.98 -12.25 -21.30
CA CYS A 187 8.21 -11.55 -20.27
C CYS A 187 8.95 -11.55 -18.94
N ARG A 188 8.76 -10.50 -18.15
CA ARG A 188 9.17 -10.44 -16.74
C ARG A 188 7.91 -10.40 -15.87
N LEU A 189 7.77 -11.39 -15.00
CA LEU A 189 6.77 -11.39 -13.94
C LEU A 189 7.41 -10.89 -12.66
N GLU A 190 6.96 -9.75 -12.15
CA GLU A 190 7.41 -9.13 -10.91
C GLU A 190 6.32 -9.26 -9.85
N ILE A 191 6.74 -9.58 -8.63
CA ILE A 191 5.86 -9.64 -7.47
C ILE A 191 6.44 -8.70 -6.42
N GLU A 192 5.65 -7.73 -5.98
CA GLU A 192 6.03 -6.76 -4.95
C GLU A 192 5.04 -6.83 -3.80
N GLN A 193 5.52 -6.74 -2.57
CA GLN A 193 4.65 -6.62 -1.42
C GLN A 193 3.92 -5.26 -1.46
N ALA A 194 2.60 -5.33 -1.56
CA ALA A 194 1.72 -4.16 -1.58
C ALA A 194 1.20 -3.86 -0.17
N ILE A 195 0.55 -2.71 -0.03
CA ILE A 195 0.00 -2.26 1.24
C ILE A 195 -1.26 -3.06 1.56
N GLU A 196 -1.41 -3.49 2.80
CA GLU A 196 -2.65 -4.04 3.32
C GLU A 196 -3.14 -3.22 4.51
N PHE A 197 -4.46 -3.05 4.59
CA PHE A 197 -5.11 -2.26 5.62
C PHE A 197 -5.66 -3.21 6.68
N TRP A 198 -4.95 -3.33 7.81
CA TRP A 198 -5.32 -4.29 8.84
C TRP A 198 -6.44 -3.74 9.72
N PRO A 199 -7.63 -4.37 9.70
CA PRO A 199 -8.75 -3.88 10.48
C PRO A 199 -8.53 -4.12 11.96
N LEU A 200 -9.11 -3.24 12.78
CA LEU A 200 -9.17 -3.45 14.23
C LEU A 200 -10.00 -4.69 14.56
N VAL A 201 -9.57 -5.45 15.56
CA VAL A 201 -10.29 -6.58 16.12
C VAL A 201 -10.76 -6.21 17.52
N GLY A 202 -12.08 -6.21 17.73
CA GLY A 202 -12.70 -5.89 19.02
C GLY A 202 -12.99 -4.40 19.21
N ASP A 203 -13.30 -4.03 20.45
CA ASP A 203 -13.74 -2.67 20.80
C ASP A 203 -12.55 -1.72 21.05
N VAL A 204 -12.58 -0.55 20.40
CA VAL A 204 -11.60 0.53 20.52
C VAL A 204 -11.51 1.02 21.96
N ALA A 205 -12.65 1.30 22.60
CA ALA A 205 -12.70 1.97 23.91
C ALA A 205 -12.10 1.10 25.04
N SER A 206 -12.28 -0.22 24.95
CA SER A 206 -11.64 -1.17 25.86
C SER A 206 -10.11 -1.25 25.71
N GLN A 207 -9.59 -1.01 24.50
CA GLN A 207 -8.16 -1.19 24.17
C GLN A 207 -7.32 0.06 24.41
N GLU A 208 -7.92 1.26 24.40
CA GLU A 208 -7.22 2.51 24.75
C GLU A 208 -6.57 2.47 26.13
N ARG A 209 -7.16 1.75 27.09
CA ARG A 209 -6.58 1.59 28.44
C ARG A 209 -5.34 0.68 28.47
N GLY A 210 -5.18 -0.18 27.47
CA GLY A 210 -4.12 -1.20 27.40
C GLY A 210 -2.87 -0.76 26.64
N GLY A 211 -2.82 0.47 26.11
CA GLY A 211 -1.67 1.02 25.40
C GLY A 211 -1.34 0.35 24.05
N SER A 212 -2.14 -0.62 23.60
CA SER A 212 -1.98 -1.31 22.31
C SER A 212 -3.34 -1.70 21.73
N ARG A 213 -3.42 -1.74 20.40
CA ARG A 213 -4.61 -2.18 19.66
C ARG A 213 -4.34 -3.51 18.97
N LEU A 214 -5.31 -4.41 19.05
CA LEU A 214 -5.33 -5.68 18.34
C LEU A 214 -5.91 -5.47 16.95
N VAL A 215 -5.14 -5.84 15.93
CA VAL A 215 -5.52 -5.75 14.52
C VAL A 215 -5.41 -7.13 13.88
N ASP A 216 -6.15 -7.36 12.82
CA ASP A 216 -6.01 -8.58 12.03
C ASP A 216 -4.93 -8.39 10.95
N SER A 217 -3.68 -8.68 11.32
CA SER A 217 -2.54 -8.67 10.40
C SER A 217 -2.37 -9.96 9.59
N SER A 218 -3.37 -10.84 9.59
CA SER A 218 -3.26 -12.14 8.93
C SER A 218 -3.46 -12.12 7.41
N THR A 219 -3.84 -10.97 6.85
CA THR A 219 -3.97 -10.77 5.41
C THR A 219 -2.78 -9.99 4.88
N LEU A 220 -2.26 -10.43 3.74
CA LEU A 220 -1.24 -9.73 2.98
C LEU A 220 -1.75 -9.44 1.56
N ARG A 221 -1.11 -8.46 0.94
CA ARG A 221 -1.35 -8.05 -0.45
C ARG A 221 -0.06 -8.07 -1.24
N LEU A 222 -0.16 -8.54 -2.48
CA LEU A 222 0.90 -8.48 -3.48
C LEU A 222 0.42 -7.62 -4.64
N GLN A 223 1.32 -6.85 -5.25
CA GLN A 223 1.15 -6.39 -6.62
C GLN A 223 1.90 -7.37 -7.52
N ILE A 224 1.20 -7.92 -8.51
CA ILE A 224 1.81 -8.73 -9.55
C ILE A 224 1.83 -7.90 -10.83
N SER A 225 2.99 -7.81 -11.46
CA SER A 225 3.23 -7.00 -12.66
C SER A 225 3.86 -7.87 -13.73
N LEU A 226 3.30 -7.86 -14.94
CA LEU A 226 3.81 -8.54 -16.12
C LEU A 226 4.27 -7.48 -17.10
N ARG A 227 5.57 -7.49 -17.42
CA ARG A 227 6.21 -6.58 -18.38
C ARG A 227 6.85 -7.38 -19.50
N ARG A 228 7.14 -6.71 -20.61
CA ARG A 228 8.07 -7.25 -21.63
C ARG A 228 9.49 -7.30 -21.08
N SER A 229 10.27 -8.28 -21.51
CA SER A 229 11.65 -8.49 -21.07
C SER A 229 12.50 -9.04 -22.21
N GLY A 230 13.77 -8.62 -22.28
CA GLY A 230 14.69 -9.01 -23.36
C GLY A 230 14.55 -8.21 -24.65
N GLU A 231 15.36 -8.56 -25.65
CA GLU A 231 15.42 -7.87 -26.95
C GLU A 231 14.28 -8.30 -27.90
N GLU A 232 13.68 -9.48 -27.68
CA GLU A 232 12.56 -9.96 -28.46
C GLU A 232 11.26 -9.25 -28.05
N SER A 233 10.66 -8.51 -28.98
CA SER A 233 9.36 -7.86 -28.76
C SER A 233 8.26 -8.93 -28.71
N VAL A 234 7.82 -9.28 -27.51
CA VAL A 234 6.67 -10.15 -27.29
C VAL A 234 5.47 -9.30 -26.88
N ALA A 235 4.38 -9.37 -27.64
CA ALA A 235 3.12 -8.78 -27.23
C ALA A 235 2.64 -9.47 -25.95
N LEU A 236 2.16 -8.70 -24.96
CA LEU A 236 1.59 -9.27 -23.75
C LEU A 236 0.22 -9.91 -24.01
N ASP A 237 -0.37 -9.70 -25.18
CA ASP A 237 -1.63 -10.33 -25.58
C ASP A 237 -1.53 -11.85 -25.60
N GLY A 238 -2.60 -12.52 -25.16
CA GLY A 238 -2.63 -13.97 -25.04
C GLY A 238 -1.94 -14.53 -23.79
N TRP A 239 -1.07 -13.77 -23.11
CA TRP A 239 -0.48 -14.20 -21.84
C TRP A 239 -1.52 -14.27 -20.74
N GLN A 240 -1.47 -15.35 -19.97
CA GLN A 240 -2.39 -15.63 -18.87
C GLN A 240 -1.59 -15.88 -17.60
N LEU A 241 -1.91 -15.12 -16.54
CA LEU A 241 -1.47 -15.41 -15.19
C LEU A 241 -2.60 -16.11 -14.43
N ARG A 242 -2.26 -17.16 -13.68
CA ARG A 242 -3.24 -18.02 -13.02
C ARG A 242 -2.87 -18.26 -11.55
N SER A 243 -3.86 -18.40 -10.69
CA SER A 243 -3.72 -18.91 -9.33
C SER A 243 -4.64 -20.12 -9.17
N GLY A 244 -4.04 -21.31 -9.16
CA GLY A 244 -4.78 -22.56 -9.33
C GLY A 244 -5.54 -22.58 -10.65
N ASP A 245 -6.84 -22.88 -10.60
CA ASP A 245 -7.66 -22.94 -11.82
C ASP A 245 -8.07 -21.56 -12.35
N TYR A 246 -7.92 -20.49 -11.58
CA TYR A 246 -8.48 -19.18 -11.91
C TYR A 246 -7.47 -18.28 -12.61
N ALA A 247 -7.90 -17.62 -13.69
CA ALA A 247 -7.16 -16.52 -14.30
C ALA A 247 -7.13 -15.30 -13.36
N LEU A 248 -6.01 -14.59 -13.35
CA LEU A 248 -5.88 -13.25 -12.78
C LEU A 248 -6.10 -12.25 -13.92
N PRO A 249 -7.21 -11.48 -13.92
CA PRO A 249 -7.51 -10.51 -14.98
C PRO A 249 -6.65 -9.26 -14.84
N LEU A 250 -5.36 -9.36 -15.19
CA LEU A 250 -4.42 -8.25 -15.09
C LEU A 250 -4.89 -7.04 -15.91
N MET A 251 -4.85 -5.85 -15.30
CA MET A 251 -5.22 -4.59 -15.95
C MET A 251 -4.05 -4.09 -16.79
N ALA A 252 -4.34 -3.63 -18.01
CA ALA A 252 -3.34 -3.02 -18.86
C ALA A 252 -3.06 -1.56 -18.46
N GLU A 253 -1.78 -1.24 -18.38
CA GLU A 253 -1.22 0.07 -18.05
C GLU A 253 -0.10 0.39 -19.05
N GLU A 254 0.38 1.64 -19.08
CA GLU A 254 1.48 2.05 -19.98
C GLU A 254 1.20 1.65 -21.45
N GLU A 255 0.00 1.97 -21.96
CA GLU A 255 -0.42 1.62 -23.34
C GLU A 255 -0.34 0.12 -23.68
N GLY A 256 -0.40 -0.75 -22.66
CA GLY A 256 -0.37 -2.20 -22.81
C GLY A 256 1.02 -2.84 -22.66
N GLU A 257 2.05 -2.04 -22.37
CA GLU A 257 3.42 -2.50 -22.06
C GLU A 257 3.53 -3.13 -20.65
N LEU A 258 2.59 -2.81 -19.78
CA LEU A 258 2.48 -3.33 -18.43
C LEU A 258 1.09 -3.93 -18.23
N ARG A 259 1.03 -5.10 -17.58
CA ARG A 259 -0.21 -5.60 -16.99
C ARG A 259 -0.03 -5.85 -15.51
N LEU A 260 -0.91 -5.36 -14.66
CA LEU A 260 -0.76 -5.53 -13.22
C LEU A 260 -2.08 -5.78 -12.51
N MET A 261 -1.97 -6.35 -11.31
CA MET A 261 -3.10 -6.52 -10.42
C MET A 261 -2.66 -6.76 -8.98
N GLY A 262 -3.50 -6.36 -8.03
CA GLY A 262 -3.38 -6.73 -6.64
C GLY A 262 -3.88 -8.15 -6.36
N LEU A 263 -3.22 -8.86 -5.46
CA LEU A 263 -3.62 -10.18 -5.00
C LEU A 263 -3.64 -10.20 -3.47
N ARG A 264 -4.80 -10.43 -2.88
CA ARG A 264 -4.98 -10.53 -1.42
C ARG A 264 -5.12 -11.98 -1.00
N TYR A 265 -4.45 -12.36 0.07
CA TYR A 265 -4.51 -13.72 0.61
C TYR A 265 -4.28 -13.73 2.12
N ARG A 266 -4.71 -14.82 2.77
CA ARG A 266 -4.44 -15.04 4.18
C ARG A 266 -3.10 -15.74 4.36
N ASP A 267 -2.17 -15.14 5.08
CA ASP A 267 -0.83 -15.67 5.30
C ASP A 267 -0.76 -16.65 6.48
N PHE A 268 -1.43 -16.32 7.60
CA PHE A 268 -1.48 -17.18 8.79
C PHE A 268 -2.86 -17.15 9.46
N LEU A 269 -3.08 -18.02 10.44
CA LEU A 269 -4.29 -17.99 11.27
C LEU A 269 -3.94 -17.34 12.62
N PRO A 270 -4.40 -16.13 12.91
CA PRO A 270 -4.16 -15.48 14.18
C PRO A 270 -4.99 -16.16 15.26
N TRP A 271 -4.50 -16.13 16.51
CA TRP A 271 -5.24 -16.64 17.66
C TRP A 271 -6.55 -15.86 17.90
N ARG A 272 -6.51 -14.54 17.70
CA ARG A 272 -7.68 -13.66 17.63
C ARG A 272 -7.60 -12.83 16.36
N GLY A 273 -8.64 -12.91 15.53
CA GLY A 273 -8.74 -12.17 14.29
C GLY A 273 -10.09 -12.39 13.63
N LEU A 274 -10.23 -11.89 12.42
CA LEU A 274 -11.41 -12.04 11.60
C LEU A 274 -11.39 -13.38 10.85
N HIS A 275 -12.58 -13.76 10.38
CA HIS A 275 -12.81 -14.86 9.45
C HIS A 275 -12.18 -16.21 9.88
N PRO A 276 -12.59 -16.81 11.01
CA PRO A 276 -11.95 -18.02 11.56
C PRO A 276 -11.98 -19.24 10.62
N ALA A 277 -12.87 -19.25 9.61
CA ALA A 277 -13.01 -20.33 8.65
C ALA A 277 -11.95 -20.32 7.52
N ILE A 278 -11.30 -19.19 7.26
CA ILE A 278 -10.33 -19.05 6.16
C ILE A 278 -8.98 -19.61 6.62
N LYS A 279 -8.44 -20.63 5.95
CA LYS A 279 -7.14 -21.19 6.31
C LYS A 279 -5.99 -20.37 5.69
N PRO A 280 -4.76 -20.47 6.24
CA PRO A 280 -3.57 -19.96 5.57
C PRO A 280 -3.51 -20.46 4.12
N MET A 281 -3.14 -19.57 3.20
CA MET A 281 -3.14 -19.81 1.75
C MET A 281 -1.72 -19.87 1.17
N GLY A 282 -0.70 -19.97 2.02
CA GLY A 282 0.70 -20.08 1.63
C GLY A 282 1.13 -21.53 1.31
N PRO A 283 2.08 -21.73 0.39
CA PRO A 283 2.65 -20.72 -0.51
C PRO A 283 1.62 -20.26 -1.56
N VAL A 284 1.74 -19.00 -2.00
CA VAL A 284 0.96 -18.48 -3.13
C VAL A 284 1.56 -19.05 -4.41
N VAL A 285 0.75 -19.80 -5.16
CA VAL A 285 1.18 -20.44 -6.41
C VAL A 285 0.60 -19.69 -7.60
N LEU A 286 1.48 -19.20 -8.47
CA LEU A 286 1.13 -18.49 -9.70
C LEU A 286 1.67 -19.24 -10.91
N THR A 287 0.92 -19.29 -12.00
CA THR A 287 1.38 -19.87 -13.27
C THR A 287 1.23 -18.85 -14.38
N LEU A 288 2.33 -18.51 -15.04
CA LEU A 288 2.35 -17.69 -16.24
C LEU A 288 2.46 -18.60 -17.47
N CYS A 289 1.50 -18.49 -18.37
CA CYS A 289 1.42 -19.33 -19.57
C CYS A 289 0.92 -18.54 -20.79
N HIS A 290 1.18 -19.07 -21.98
CA HIS A 290 0.66 -18.54 -23.24
C HIS A 290 0.17 -19.71 -24.11
N PRO A 291 -1.07 -19.67 -24.67
CA PRO A 291 -1.64 -20.78 -25.44
C PRO A 291 -0.83 -21.25 -26.64
N GLY A 292 -0.03 -20.35 -27.23
CA GLY A 292 0.89 -20.66 -28.33
C GLY A 292 2.23 -21.26 -27.90
N ARG A 293 2.39 -21.70 -26.64
CA ARG A 293 3.64 -22.26 -26.11
C ARG A 293 3.40 -23.61 -25.46
N GLU A 294 4.40 -24.50 -25.56
CA GLU A 294 4.40 -25.80 -24.88
C GLU A 294 4.78 -25.69 -23.40
N GLU A 295 5.54 -24.67 -23.03
CA GLU A 295 6.01 -24.45 -21.67
C GLU A 295 5.24 -23.31 -20.99
N ALA A 296 5.10 -23.44 -19.68
CA ALA A 296 4.68 -22.40 -18.76
C ALA A 296 5.65 -22.35 -17.57
N VAL A 297 5.63 -21.25 -16.83
CA VAL A 297 6.39 -21.13 -15.58
C VAL A 297 5.44 -21.09 -14.40
N GLU A 298 5.66 -21.97 -13.42
CA GLU A 298 4.99 -21.96 -12.13
C GLU A 298 5.92 -21.36 -11.08
N LEU A 299 5.39 -20.45 -10.28
CA LEU A 299 6.06 -19.78 -9.17
C LEU A 299 5.34 -20.13 -7.87
N SER A 300 6.11 -20.42 -6.82
CA SER A 300 5.63 -20.60 -5.45
C SER A 300 6.29 -19.54 -4.56
N LEU A 301 5.50 -18.61 -4.07
CA LEU A 301 5.95 -17.59 -3.13
C LEU A 301 5.59 -18.00 -1.69
N HIS A 302 6.61 -18.16 -0.87
CA HIS A 302 6.49 -18.54 0.53
C HIS A 302 6.48 -17.29 1.44
N GLY A 303 5.57 -17.24 2.42
CA GLY A 303 5.56 -16.16 3.43
C GLY A 303 6.77 -16.20 4.37
N TRP A 304 7.40 -17.37 4.47
CA TRP A 304 8.56 -17.64 5.31
C TRP A 304 9.59 -18.49 4.54
N GLN A 305 10.60 -19.02 5.24
CA GLN A 305 11.56 -19.99 4.72
C GLN A 305 10.81 -21.14 4.01
N PRO A 306 11.20 -21.50 2.77
CA PRO A 306 10.41 -22.41 1.93
C PRO A 306 10.18 -23.84 2.44
N ASP A 307 11.09 -24.36 3.25
CA ASP A 307 11.03 -25.68 3.86
C ASP A 307 10.33 -25.66 5.23
N GLY A 308 9.76 -24.51 5.63
CA GLY A 308 9.04 -24.32 6.88
C GLY A 308 9.92 -24.24 8.13
N LEU A 309 11.23 -24.10 7.95
CA LEU A 309 12.19 -24.03 9.05
C LEU A 309 12.37 -22.59 9.56
N PRO A 310 12.71 -22.39 10.84
CA PRO A 310 13.16 -21.09 11.29
C PRO A 310 14.51 -20.74 10.66
N TYR A 311 14.72 -19.47 10.32
CA TYR A 311 16.06 -18.99 10.03
C TYR A 311 16.92 -19.01 11.29
N ASN A 312 18.24 -19.19 11.13
CA ASN A 312 19.18 -19.08 12.25
C ASN A 312 19.31 -17.61 12.68
N GLY A 313 18.64 -17.23 13.77
CA GLY A 313 18.69 -15.89 14.34
C GLY A 313 18.27 -14.77 13.37
N LEU A 314 18.65 -13.55 13.72
CA LEU A 314 18.52 -12.38 12.84
C LEU A 314 19.54 -12.46 11.70
N PRO A 315 19.26 -11.84 10.53
CA PRO A 315 20.27 -11.72 9.48
C PRO A 315 21.44 -10.88 9.99
N GLY A 316 22.67 -11.28 9.66
CA GLY A 316 23.90 -10.58 10.00
C GLY A 316 24.10 -9.25 9.27
N GLY A 317 23.30 -8.99 8.23
CA GLY A 317 23.32 -7.73 7.48
C GLY A 317 22.22 -7.66 6.43
N LEU A 318 22.22 -6.58 5.65
CA LEU A 318 21.23 -6.35 4.59
C LEU A 318 21.32 -7.40 3.48
N ASP A 319 22.52 -7.82 3.10
CA ASP A 319 22.73 -8.83 2.05
C ASP A 319 22.11 -10.18 2.43
N GLU A 320 22.34 -10.64 3.66
CA GLU A 320 21.70 -11.86 4.16
C GLU A 320 20.17 -11.69 4.25
N ALA A 321 19.68 -10.53 4.67
CA ALA A 321 18.24 -10.26 4.69
C ALA A 321 17.63 -10.31 3.28
N VAL A 322 18.33 -9.79 2.26
CA VAL A 322 17.93 -9.85 0.85
C VAL A 322 17.96 -11.29 0.35
N GLN A 323 19.01 -12.06 0.66
CA GLN A 323 19.11 -13.47 0.29
C GLN A 323 17.96 -14.30 0.89
N ARG A 324 17.68 -14.13 2.19
CA ARG A 324 16.56 -14.78 2.90
C ARG A 324 15.19 -14.38 2.34
N ARG A 325 15.03 -13.18 1.75
CA ARG A 325 13.81 -12.81 1.03
C ARG A 325 13.76 -13.46 -0.35
N THR A 326 14.88 -13.46 -1.07
CA THR A 326 14.98 -13.97 -2.44
C THR A 326 14.65 -15.46 -2.52
N GLU A 327 15.15 -16.28 -1.59
CA GLU A 327 14.89 -17.73 -1.57
C GLU A 327 13.40 -18.10 -1.38
N ARG A 328 12.57 -17.15 -0.92
CA ARG A 328 11.13 -17.37 -0.70
C ARG A 328 10.36 -17.57 -1.99
N LEU A 329 10.93 -17.17 -3.13
CA LEU A 329 10.37 -17.46 -4.43
C LEU A 329 11.07 -18.68 -5.03
N ARG A 330 10.30 -19.74 -5.29
CA ARG A 330 10.73 -20.91 -6.07
C ARG A 330 10.00 -20.91 -7.40
N SER A 331 10.68 -21.26 -8.49
CA SER A 331 10.06 -21.42 -9.81
C SER A 331 10.42 -22.75 -10.46
N ARG A 332 9.56 -23.22 -11.36
CA ARG A 332 9.80 -24.40 -12.19
C ARG A 332 9.07 -24.27 -13.52
N ILE A 333 9.63 -24.86 -14.57
CA ILE A 333 8.95 -25.01 -15.86
C ILE A 333 7.98 -26.18 -15.77
N VAL A 334 6.79 -25.99 -16.34
CA VAL A 334 5.73 -27.01 -16.44
C VAL A 334 5.22 -27.06 -17.88
N ASN A 335 4.65 -28.20 -18.29
CA ASN A 335 4.03 -28.30 -19.61
C ASN A 335 2.67 -27.60 -19.61
N TYR A 336 2.42 -26.76 -20.61
CA TYR A 336 1.16 -26.07 -20.82
C TYR A 336 -0.01 -27.05 -20.94
N ALA A 337 0.20 -28.19 -21.62
CA ALA A 337 -0.82 -29.21 -21.83
C ALA A 337 -1.28 -29.90 -20.53
N ASP A 338 -0.45 -29.87 -19.47
CA ASP A 338 -0.78 -30.43 -18.16
C ASP A 338 -1.59 -29.46 -17.29
N LEU A 339 -1.73 -28.19 -17.70
CA LEU A 339 -2.46 -27.21 -16.92
C LEU A 339 -3.97 -27.48 -17.01
N PRO A 340 -4.70 -27.39 -15.88
CA PRO A 340 -6.15 -27.57 -15.90
C PRO A 340 -6.81 -26.47 -16.76
N PRO A 341 -8.06 -26.67 -17.22
CA PRO A 341 -8.81 -25.61 -17.90
C PRO A 341 -8.89 -24.35 -17.04
N VAL A 342 -8.63 -23.20 -17.64
CA VAL A 342 -8.68 -21.91 -16.94
C VAL A 342 -10.13 -21.50 -16.69
N LYS A 343 -10.40 -20.99 -15.49
CA LYS A 343 -11.69 -20.45 -15.06
C LYS A 343 -11.59 -18.95 -14.89
N SER A 344 -12.63 -18.23 -15.28
CA SER A 344 -12.78 -16.83 -14.88
C SER A 344 -13.06 -16.76 -13.38
N PRO A 345 -12.43 -15.84 -12.64
CA PRO A 345 -12.76 -15.62 -11.23
C PRO A 345 -14.21 -15.12 -11.10
N PRO A 346 -14.94 -15.50 -10.05
CA PRO A 346 -16.26 -14.94 -9.78
C PRO A 346 -16.18 -13.41 -9.64
N GLY A 347 -17.17 -12.67 -10.16
CA GLY A 347 -17.12 -11.21 -10.16
C GLY A 347 -17.05 -10.60 -8.76
N ASP A 348 -17.58 -11.27 -7.74
CA ASP A 348 -17.56 -10.79 -6.37
C ASP A 348 -16.18 -10.89 -5.70
N VAL A 349 -15.25 -11.71 -6.22
CA VAL A 349 -13.88 -11.78 -5.67
C VAL A 349 -12.95 -10.72 -6.23
N LEU A 350 -13.41 -9.97 -7.24
CA LEU A 350 -12.70 -8.86 -7.85
C LEU A 350 -13.19 -7.55 -7.24
N SER A 351 -12.25 -6.68 -6.91
CA SER A 351 -12.48 -5.23 -6.86
C SER A 351 -12.00 -4.61 -8.19
N GLY A 352 -11.91 -3.28 -8.26
CA GLY A 352 -11.37 -2.60 -9.44
C GLY A 352 -9.91 -2.97 -9.69
N PHE A 353 -9.11 -3.11 -8.62
CA PHE A 353 -7.65 -3.29 -8.73
C PHE A 353 -7.10 -4.57 -8.12
N ASN A 354 -7.91 -5.35 -7.38
CA ASN A 354 -7.44 -6.51 -6.62
C ASN A 354 -8.31 -7.76 -6.85
N LEU A 355 -7.71 -8.95 -6.75
CA LEU A 355 -8.40 -10.22 -6.55
C LEU A 355 -8.16 -10.73 -5.15
N ASP A 356 -9.23 -11.12 -4.47
CA ASP A 356 -9.19 -11.64 -3.12
C ASP A 356 -9.28 -13.18 -3.12
N LEU A 357 -8.13 -13.84 -2.98
CA LEU A 357 -8.06 -15.31 -2.91
C LEU A 357 -8.86 -15.87 -1.74
N ARG A 358 -9.04 -15.09 -0.66
CA ARG A 358 -9.77 -15.51 0.54
C ARG A 358 -11.26 -15.77 0.25
N ARG A 359 -11.76 -15.24 -0.86
CA ARG A 359 -13.15 -15.40 -1.32
C ARG A 359 -13.30 -16.46 -2.41
N LEU A 360 -12.21 -16.97 -2.97
CA LEU A 360 -12.28 -18.13 -3.83
C LEU A 360 -12.64 -19.35 -2.97
N LYS A 361 -13.64 -20.13 -3.41
CA LYS A 361 -13.89 -21.44 -2.81
C LYS A 361 -12.59 -22.21 -2.90
N ALA A 362 -12.07 -22.64 -1.75
CA ALA A 362 -10.94 -23.56 -1.70
C ALA A 362 -11.31 -24.73 -2.62
N VAL A 363 -10.63 -24.84 -3.76
CA VAL A 363 -10.62 -26.09 -4.51
C VAL A 363 -10.04 -27.06 -3.51
N SER A 364 -10.87 -27.98 -3.03
CA SER A 364 -10.46 -29.07 -2.16
C SER A 364 -9.27 -29.74 -2.84
N ARG A 365 -8.05 -29.37 -2.46
CA ARG A 365 -6.87 -30.18 -2.76
C ARG A 365 -7.16 -31.49 -2.06
N GLY A 366 -7.59 -32.48 -2.83
CA GLY A 366 -7.72 -33.85 -2.36
C GLY A 366 -6.42 -34.18 -1.66
N ARG A 367 -6.50 -34.42 -0.35
CA ARG A 367 -5.43 -35.11 0.36
C ARG A 367 -5.31 -36.47 -0.31
N ASN A 368 -4.28 -36.66 -1.11
CA ASN A 368 -3.74 -37.99 -1.32
C ASN A 368 -2.64 -38.17 -0.27
N THR A 369 -2.92 -39.16 0.59
CA THR A 369 -2.10 -39.84 1.60
C THR A 369 -1.59 -39.01 2.77
#